data_AF-A0A1B0D9J1-F1
#
_entry.id   AF-A0A1B0D9J1-F1
#
_cell.length_a   1.000
_cell.length_b   1.000
_cell.length_c   1.000
_cell.angle_alpha   90.00
_cell.angle_beta   90.00
_cell.angle_gamma   90.00
#
_symmetry.space_group_name_H-M   'P 1'
#
loop_
_entity.id
_entity.type
_entity.pdbx_description
1 polymer ?
#
loop_
_entity_poly.entity_id
_entity_poly.type
_entity_poly.pdbx_seq_one_letter_code
_entity_poly.pdbx_strand_id
1 'polypeptide(L)'
;MYIDLAGDACVSECLFNKTSINVNGHINKDILQAKLMEKIRNNWWRDMLPEFIDYCIDSSQHQKQELPKENSTLKRQCRPNSLLVIDCIYLKLFGNCPEEIWRDTKRCQNLRNYVIHCTNQN
;
A
#
# COMPACT_ATOMS: atom_id res chain seq x y z
N MET A 1 18.53 -1.93 6.17
CA MET A 1 17.11 -2.01 5.76
C MET A 1 16.35 -0.72 6.13
N TYR A 2 16.93 0.46 5.90
CA TYR A 2 16.23 1.76 6.01
C TYR A 2 16.54 2.67 4.81
N ILE A 3 17.40 2.20 3.89
CA ILE A 3 17.89 2.97 2.75
C ILE A 3 16.92 2.84 1.56
N ASP A 4 16.32 1.66 1.32
CA ASP A 4 15.31 1.46 0.27
C ASP A 4 14.00 2.21 0.51
N LEU A 5 13.54 2.27 1.77
CA LEU A 5 12.31 2.97 2.18
C LEU A 5 12.30 4.45 1.76
N ALA A 6 13.47 5.11 1.66
CA ALA A 6 13.56 6.50 1.23
C ALA A 6 13.35 6.65 -0.29
N GLY A 7 13.88 5.72 -1.09
CA GLY A 7 13.69 5.70 -2.54
C GLY A 7 12.26 5.36 -2.92
N ASP A 8 11.71 4.31 -2.32
CA ASP A 8 10.35 3.84 -2.57
C ASP A 8 9.29 4.88 -2.18
N ALA A 9 9.55 5.66 -1.12
CA ALA A 9 8.71 6.79 -0.73
C ALA A 9 8.66 7.86 -1.83
N CYS A 10 9.80 8.20 -2.43
CA CYS A 10 9.85 9.18 -3.52
C CYS A 10 9.18 8.68 -4.80
N VAL A 11 9.40 7.41 -5.16
CA VAL A 11 8.73 6.80 -6.33
C VAL A 11 7.22 6.83 -6.15
N SER A 12 6.74 6.39 -4.99
CA SER A 12 5.31 6.33 -4.69
C SER A 12 4.68 7.73 -4.60
N GLU A 13 5.34 8.68 -3.96
CA GLU A 13 4.86 10.07 -3.90
C GLU A 13 4.83 10.72 -5.28
N CYS A 14 5.86 10.51 -6.11
CA CYS A 14 5.89 11.00 -7.48
C CYS A 14 4.73 10.44 -8.30
N LEU A 15 4.49 9.13 -8.24
CA LEU A 15 3.37 8.48 -8.92
C LEU A 15 2.03 9.08 -8.49
N PHE A 16 1.82 9.22 -7.17
CA PHE A 16 0.56 9.72 -6.63
C PHE A 16 0.33 11.20 -6.99
N ASN A 17 1.39 12.02 -7.00
CA ASN A 17 1.30 13.42 -7.43
C ASN A 17 0.98 13.51 -8.94
N LYS A 18 1.67 12.74 -9.78
CA LYS A 18 1.46 12.72 -11.25
C LYS A 18 0.07 12.24 -11.66
N THR A 19 -0.57 11.43 -10.83
CA THR A 19 -1.91 10.89 -11.07
C THR A 19 -3.02 11.65 -10.34
N SER A 20 -2.66 12.73 -9.64
CA SER A 20 -3.57 13.54 -8.80
C SER A 20 -4.23 12.75 -7.66
N ILE A 21 -3.69 11.58 -7.31
CA ILE A 21 -4.11 10.81 -6.14
C ILE A 21 -3.69 11.54 -4.87
N ASN A 22 -2.47 12.10 -4.83
CA ASN A 22 -2.03 12.94 -3.73
C ASN A 22 -2.30 14.41 -4.08
N VAL A 23 -3.16 15.05 -3.30
CA VAL A 23 -3.49 16.48 -3.40
C VAL A 23 -3.06 17.14 -2.09
N ASN A 24 -2.02 17.97 -2.14
CA ASN A 24 -1.50 18.72 -0.99
C ASN A 24 -1.17 17.83 0.23
N GLY A 25 -0.64 16.63 -0.01
CA GLY A 25 -0.27 15.68 1.04
C GLY A 25 -1.39 14.77 1.52
N HIS A 26 -2.60 14.90 0.96
CA HIS A 26 -3.76 14.07 1.27
C HIS A 26 -4.08 13.14 0.11
N ILE A 27 -4.42 11.90 0.42
CA ILE A 27 -4.80 10.90 -0.59
C ILE A 27 -6.28 11.09 -0.91
N ASN A 28 -6.59 11.35 -2.18
CA ASN A 28 -7.95 11.38 -2.69
C ASN A 28 -8.38 9.93 -2.99
N LYS A 29 -9.23 9.40 -2.11
CA LYS A 29 -9.79 8.04 -2.19
C LYS A 29 -10.46 7.78 -3.54
N ASP A 30 -11.31 8.69 -4.00
CA ASP A 30 -12.11 8.48 -5.21
C ASP A 30 -11.23 8.38 -6.45
N ILE A 31 -10.20 9.24 -6.55
CA ILE A 31 -9.23 9.19 -7.65
C ILE A 31 -8.39 7.90 -7.57
N LEU A 32 -7.92 7.52 -6.38
CA LEU A 32 -7.18 6.27 -6.17
C LEU A 32 -8.00 5.05 -6.62
N GLN A 33 -9.25 4.96 -6.15
CA GLN A 33 -10.16 3.89 -6.50
C GLN A 33 -10.44 3.86 -7.99
N ALA A 34 -10.76 5.00 -8.61
CA ALA A 34 -10.98 5.07 -10.05
C ALA A 34 -9.77 4.61 -10.85
N LYS A 35 -8.55 5.03 -10.46
CA LYS A 35 -7.30 4.63 -11.13
C LYS A 35 -7.02 3.14 -10.98
N LEU A 36 -7.23 2.56 -9.81
CA LEU A 36 -7.03 1.13 -9.58
C LEU A 36 -8.08 0.29 -10.34
N MET A 37 -9.34 0.70 -10.34
CA MET A 37 -10.44 0.04 -11.08
C MET A 37 -10.24 0.07 -12.61
N GLU A 38 -9.60 1.14 -13.13
CA GLU A 38 -9.22 1.25 -14.54
C GLU A 38 -8.18 0.19 -14.94
N LYS A 39 -7.24 -0.14 -14.03
CA LYS A 39 -6.11 -1.05 -14.31
C LYS A 39 -6.42 -2.50 -13.99
N ILE A 40 -7.11 -2.76 -12.89
CA ILE A 40 -7.48 -4.11 -12.46
C ILE A 40 -8.69 -4.53 -13.30
N ARG A 41 -8.54 -5.59 -14.10
CA ARG A 41 -9.58 -6.05 -15.04
C ARG A 41 -10.45 -7.17 -14.52
N ASN A 42 -9.97 -7.96 -13.56
CA ASN A 42 -10.73 -9.08 -13.02
C ASN A 42 -11.61 -8.64 -11.84
N ASN A 43 -12.74 -9.33 -11.67
CA ASN A 43 -13.74 -8.94 -10.68
C ASN A 43 -13.30 -9.25 -9.25
N TRP A 44 -12.58 -10.37 -9.02
CA TRP A 44 -12.12 -10.75 -7.68
C TRP A 44 -11.39 -9.63 -6.95
N TRP A 45 -10.42 -8.98 -7.63
CA TRP A 45 -9.69 -7.86 -7.03
C TRP A 45 -10.52 -6.58 -6.97
N ARG A 46 -11.39 -6.34 -7.97
CA ARG A 46 -12.28 -5.16 -7.96
C ARG A 46 -13.24 -5.18 -6.78
N ASP A 47 -13.77 -6.34 -6.43
CA ASP A 47 -14.76 -6.47 -5.35
C ASP A 47 -14.14 -6.20 -3.97
N MET A 48 -12.87 -6.53 -3.78
CA MET A 48 -12.13 -6.29 -2.52
C MET A 48 -11.54 -4.87 -2.40
N LEU A 49 -11.28 -4.21 -3.54
CA LEU A 49 -10.55 -2.94 -3.58
C LEU A 49 -11.15 -1.82 -2.70
N PRO A 50 -12.47 -1.54 -2.71
CA PRO A 50 -13.03 -0.43 -1.94
C PRO A 50 -12.74 -0.54 -0.44
N GLU A 51 -12.96 -1.71 0.14
CA GLU A 51 -12.70 -1.98 1.56
C GLU A 51 -11.22 -1.85 1.90
N PHE A 52 -10.34 -2.39 1.05
CA PHE A 52 -8.90 -2.34 1.28
C PHE A 52 -8.35 -0.92 1.14
N ILE A 53 -8.86 -0.12 0.22
CA ILE A 53 -8.48 1.29 0.08
C ILE A 53 -8.84 2.06 1.34
N ASP A 54 -10.06 1.88 1.86
CA ASP A 54 -10.49 2.52 3.10
C ASP A 54 -9.59 2.17 4.28
N TYR A 55 -9.44 0.88 4.54
CA TYR A 55 -8.58 0.40 5.62
C TYR A 55 -7.15 0.94 5.50
N CYS A 56 -6.57 0.93 4.30
CA CYS A 56 -5.19 1.33 4.11
C CYS A 56 -4.96 2.83 4.22
N ILE A 57 -5.91 3.66 3.78
CA ILE A 57 -5.85 5.10 4.00
C ILE A 57 -5.88 5.38 5.51
N ASP A 58 -6.78 4.77 6.26
CA ASP A 58 -6.90 4.96 7.71
C ASP A 58 -5.66 4.45 8.46
N SER A 59 -5.22 3.23 8.17
CA SER A 59 -4.02 2.61 8.80
C SER A 59 -2.75 3.43 8.53
N SER A 60 -2.60 4.01 7.34
CA SER A 60 -1.44 4.85 7.01
C SER A 60 -1.32 6.10 7.91
N GLN A 61 -2.45 6.63 8.42
CA GLN A 61 -2.44 7.78 9.32
C GLN A 61 -1.88 7.41 10.69
N HIS A 62 -2.13 6.18 11.16
CA HIS A 62 -1.57 5.65 12.41
C HIS A 62 -0.07 5.35 12.27
N GLN A 63 0.33 4.66 11.21
CA GLN A 63 1.74 4.29 10.98
C GLN A 63 2.66 5.51 10.81
N LYS A 64 2.15 6.62 10.25
CA LYS A 64 2.89 7.90 10.21
C LYS A 64 3.31 8.40 11.59
N GLN A 65 2.54 8.11 12.64
CA GLN A 65 2.80 8.60 13.99
C GLN A 65 3.94 7.80 14.67
N GLU A 66 4.14 6.56 14.25
CA GLU A 66 5.16 5.64 14.77
C GLU A 66 6.52 5.80 14.06
N LEU A 67 6.54 6.41 12.88
CA LEU A 67 7.79 6.72 12.20
C LEU A 67 8.61 7.72 13.05
N PRO A 68 9.92 7.46 13.27
CA PRO A 68 10.78 8.35 14.05
C PRO A 68 10.66 9.80 13.56
N LYS A 69 10.34 10.71 14.47
CA LYS A 69 10.40 12.16 14.22
C LYS A 69 11.87 12.52 13.96
N GLU A 70 12.10 13.26 12.87
CA GLU A 70 13.41 13.50 12.24
C GLU A 70 14.52 13.95 13.21
N ASN A 71 15.45 13.05 13.51
CA ASN A 71 16.73 13.38 14.15
C ASN A 71 17.93 13.05 13.23
N SER A 72 17.72 12.83 11.93
CA SER A 72 18.81 12.58 10.98
C SER A 72 18.96 13.75 10.01
N THR A 73 20.20 14.12 9.77
CA THR A 73 20.68 15.16 8.84
C THR A 73 20.25 14.95 7.38
N LEU A 74 19.57 13.85 7.06
CA LEU A 74 18.82 13.66 5.82
C LEU A 74 17.37 14.15 6.03
N LYS A 75 17.07 15.38 5.63
CA LYS A 75 15.68 15.76 5.33
C LYS A 75 15.11 14.70 4.38
N ARG A 76 14.05 14.00 4.76
CA ARG A 76 13.33 13.17 3.79
C ARG A 76 12.80 14.10 2.70
N GLN A 77 13.30 13.96 1.47
CA GLN A 77 12.81 14.77 0.35
C GLN A 77 11.34 14.44 0.04
N CYS A 78 10.88 13.24 0.39
CA CYS A 78 9.57 12.73 0.04
C CYS A 78 8.78 12.24 1.25
N ARG A 79 7.46 12.37 1.20
CA ARG A 79 6.55 11.92 2.26
C ARG A 79 6.23 10.43 2.06
N PRO A 80 6.30 9.59 3.12
CA PRO A 80 6.08 8.15 3.00
C PRO A 80 4.61 7.76 2.83
N ASN A 81 3.66 8.70 2.89
CA ASN A 81 2.23 8.40 2.90
C ASN A 81 1.78 7.54 1.72
N SER A 82 2.21 7.92 0.51
CA SER A 82 1.84 7.21 -0.72
C SER A 82 2.35 5.78 -0.71
N LEU A 83 3.56 5.56 -0.20
CA LEU A 83 4.15 4.23 -0.06
C LEU A 83 3.36 3.38 0.93
N LEU A 84 3.08 3.92 2.12
CA LEU A 84 2.33 3.20 3.16
C LEU A 84 0.95 2.74 2.66
N VAL A 85 0.23 3.59 1.91
CA VAL A 85 -1.08 3.23 1.36
C VAL A 85 -0.97 2.17 0.27
N ILE A 86 -0.06 2.33 -0.70
CA ILE A 86 0.02 1.37 -1.81
C ILE A 86 0.54 0.00 -1.37
N ASP A 87 1.52 -0.04 -0.45
CA ASP A 87 2.04 -1.29 0.10
C ASP A 87 0.96 -2.00 0.91
N CYS A 88 0.19 -1.27 1.72
CA CYS A 88 -0.93 -1.85 2.46
C CYS A 88 -1.95 -2.48 1.51
N ILE A 89 -2.36 -1.78 0.44
CA ILE A 89 -3.33 -2.32 -0.54
C ILE A 89 -2.75 -3.57 -1.21
N TYR A 90 -1.48 -3.53 -1.60
CA TYR A 90 -0.81 -4.67 -2.22
C TYR A 90 -0.78 -5.89 -1.30
N LEU A 91 -0.42 -5.70 -0.02
CA LEU A 91 -0.35 -6.78 0.95
C LEU A 91 -1.75 -7.35 1.28
N LYS A 92 -2.79 -6.50 1.35
CA LYS A 92 -4.18 -6.94 1.50
C LYS A 92 -4.64 -7.79 0.34
N LEU A 93 -4.38 -7.36 -0.90
CA LEU A 93 -4.68 -8.15 -2.10
C LEU A 93 -3.90 -9.47 -2.07
N PHE A 94 -2.60 -9.45 -1.75
CA PHE A 94 -1.78 -10.67 -1.70
C PHE A 94 -2.27 -11.67 -0.64
N GLY A 95 -2.56 -11.20 0.58
CA GLY A 95 -3.05 -12.03 1.67
C GLY A 95 -4.42 -12.64 1.39
N ASN A 96 -5.28 -11.90 0.68
CA ASN A 96 -6.62 -12.32 0.29
C ASN A 96 -6.70 -12.82 -1.15
N CYS A 97 -5.60 -13.37 -1.68
CA CYS A 97 -5.59 -13.93 -3.03
C CYS A 97 -6.59 -15.08 -3.17
N PRO A 98 -7.52 -15.03 -4.14
CA PRO A 98 -8.51 -16.08 -4.34
C PRO A 98 -7.84 -17.43 -4.58
N GLU A 99 -8.39 -18.49 -3.96
CA GLU A 99 -7.83 -19.84 -4.05
C GLU A 99 -7.81 -20.35 -5.50
N GLU A 100 -8.74 -19.89 -6.35
CA GLU A 100 -8.87 -20.30 -7.75
C GLU A 100 -7.66 -19.87 -8.60
N ILE A 101 -6.96 -18.80 -8.20
CA ILE A 101 -5.77 -18.29 -8.90
C ILE A 101 -4.51 -18.39 -8.05
N TRP A 102 -4.64 -18.90 -6.81
CA TRP A 102 -3.51 -19.07 -5.91
C TRP A 102 -2.62 -20.21 -6.40
N ARG A 103 -1.31 -19.95 -6.42
CA ARG A 103 -0.33 -20.98 -6.73
C ARG A 103 -0.02 -21.78 -5.46
N ASP A 104 -0.65 -22.93 -5.31
CA ASP A 104 -0.47 -23.81 -4.15
C ASP A 104 0.89 -24.53 -4.19
N THR A 105 1.91 -23.83 -3.68
CA THR A 105 3.21 -24.42 -3.37
C THR A 105 3.58 -24.07 -1.94
N LYS A 106 4.35 -24.93 -1.28
CA LYS A 106 4.86 -24.68 0.08
C LYS A 106 5.52 -23.29 0.22
N ARG A 107 6.26 -22.85 -0.81
CA ARG A 107 6.89 -21.52 -0.83
C ARG A 107 5.87 -20.40 -0.85
N CYS A 108 4.86 -20.48 -1.72
CA CYS A 108 3.80 -19.49 -1.80
C CYS A 108 2.99 -19.46 -0.50
N GLN A 109 2.61 -20.63 0.04
CA GLN A 109 1.84 -20.74 1.28
C GLN A 109 2.58 -20.09 2.46
N ASN A 110 3.88 -20.36 2.59
CA ASN A 110 4.70 -19.74 3.64
C ASN A 110 4.74 -18.21 3.50
N LEU A 111 4.83 -17.69 2.27
CA LEU A 111 4.82 -16.26 2.03
C LEU A 111 3.46 -15.63 2.35
N ARG A 112 2.35 -16.28 1.99
CA ARG A 112 0.99 -15.82 2.33
C ARG A 112 0.78 -15.79 3.84
N ASN A 113 1.16 -16.85 4.54
CA ASN A 113 1.08 -16.91 6.00
C ASN A 113 1.94 -15.82 6.64
N TYR A 114 3.15 -15.57 6.13
CA TYR A 114 3.99 -14.48 6.61
C TYR A 114 3.31 -13.12 6.43
N VAL A 115 2.74 -12.84 5.26
CA VAL A 115 2.00 -11.58 5.01
C VAL A 115 0.82 -11.47 5.99
N ILE A 116 0.00 -12.50 6.12
CA ILE A 116 -1.18 -12.49 7.01
C ILE A 116 -0.77 -12.23 8.48
N HIS A 117 0.28 -12.90 8.98
CA HIS A 117 0.66 -12.84 10.39
C HIS A 117 1.56 -11.66 10.76
N CYS A 118 2.43 -11.20 9.85
CA CYS A 118 3.45 -10.20 10.19
C CYS A 118 3.09 -8.78 9.74
N THR A 119 2.08 -8.62 8.87
CA THR A 119 1.67 -7.29 8.38
C THR A 119 0.31 -6.84 8.90
N ASN A 120 -0.23 -7.54 9.92
CA ASN A 120 -1.52 -7.28 10.59
C ASN A 120 -2.63 -6.88 9.60
N GLN A 121 -3.07 -7.89 8.86
CA GLN A 121 -4.15 -7.79 7.87
C GLN A 121 -5.56 -7.66 8.50
N ASN A 122 -5.68 -7.54 9.83
CA ASN A 122 -6.93 -7.41 10.58
C ASN A 122 -7.05 -6.01 11.20
#